data_AF-A0A6V7JC78-F1
#
_entry.id   AF-A0A6V7JC78-F1
#
_cell.length_a   1.000
_cell.length_b   1.000
_cell.length_c   1.000
_cell.angle_alpha   90.00
_cell.angle_beta   90.00
_cell.angle_gamma   90.00
#
_symmetry.space_group_name_H-M   'P 1'
#
loop_
_entity.id
_entity.type
_entity.pdbx_description
1 polymer ?
#
loop_
_entity_poly.entity_id
_entity_poly.type
_entity_poly.pdbx_seq_one_letter_code
_entity_poly.pdbx_strand_id
1 'polypeptide(L)'
;HIQFMIPGETACFACAPPLVVASNIDEKTLKREGVCAASLPTTMGIVAGFLTQNALKYLLKFGTTSNYLGYNAMQDFFPTMTLRPNPNCEDSFCRQRQQEFAATPKEEVTHETVEEGPIHEDNDWGISLVDEDDGGEEEAAEVCAGVKQAYSVPKPADESEAGVVVGDSGKSLAELMAELKSM
;
A
#
# COMPACT_ATOMS: atom_id res chain seq x y z
N HIS A 1 17.90 -3.93 6.92
CA HIS A 1 17.02 -4.29 5.78
C HIS A 1 17.37 -5.70 5.33
N ILE A 2 16.50 -6.35 4.57
CA ILE A 2 16.80 -7.58 3.84
C ILE A 2 16.51 -7.36 2.36
N GLN A 3 17.25 -8.05 1.49
CA GLN A 3 17.04 -8.04 0.05
C GLN A 3 17.08 -9.47 -0.46
N PHE A 4 16.05 -9.84 -1.22
CA PHE A 4 15.99 -11.11 -1.91
C PHE A 4 16.45 -10.91 -3.36
N MET A 5 17.37 -11.77 -3.81
CA MET A 5 18.06 -11.62 -5.09
C MET A 5 17.84 -12.87 -5.93
N ILE A 6 17.02 -12.73 -6.97
CA ILE A 6 16.91 -13.66 -8.09
C ILE A 6 17.69 -13.07 -9.27
N PRO A 7 18.84 -13.66 -9.66
CA PRO A 7 19.64 -13.17 -10.78
C PRO A 7 18.83 -13.11 -12.07
N GLY A 8 18.80 -11.93 -12.70
CA GLY A 8 18.06 -11.68 -13.94
C GLY A 8 16.66 -11.09 -13.74
N GLU A 9 16.01 -11.37 -12.62
CA GLU A 9 14.66 -10.83 -12.29
C GLU A 9 14.72 -9.58 -11.41
N THR A 10 15.59 -9.61 -10.40
CA THR A 10 15.77 -8.55 -9.39
C THR A 10 17.20 -8.04 -9.39
N ALA A 11 17.42 -6.84 -8.83
CA ALA A 11 18.74 -6.23 -8.74
C ALA A 11 19.71 -7.12 -7.94
N CYS A 12 20.87 -7.42 -8.53
CA CYS A 12 22.00 -7.97 -7.77
C CYS A 12 22.71 -6.84 -7.00
N PHE A 13 23.65 -7.19 -6.12
CA PHE A 13 24.42 -6.22 -5.35
C PHE A 13 25.20 -5.22 -6.24
N ALA A 14 25.71 -5.68 -7.40
CA ALA A 14 26.44 -4.86 -8.36
C ALA A 14 25.53 -4.01 -9.28
N CYS A 15 24.20 -4.17 -9.21
CA CYS A 15 23.28 -3.32 -9.98
C CYS A 15 23.17 -1.91 -9.38
N ALA A 16 23.25 -1.80 -8.06
CA ALA A 16 23.21 -0.54 -7.32
C ALA A 16 24.30 -0.53 -6.23
N PRO A 17 25.59 -0.51 -6.64
CA PRO A 17 26.70 -0.61 -5.70
C PRO A 17 26.75 0.62 -4.78
N PRO A 18 27.13 0.45 -3.50
CA PRO A 18 27.38 1.60 -2.63
C PRO A 18 28.59 2.39 -3.15
N LEU A 19 28.64 3.69 -2.80
CA LEU A 19 29.65 4.63 -3.33
C LEU A 19 31.09 4.13 -3.18
N VAL A 20 31.42 3.51 -2.05
CA VAL A 20 32.76 3.00 -1.75
C VAL A 20 33.19 1.94 -2.76
N VAL A 21 32.27 1.03 -3.12
CA VAL A 21 32.50 -0.02 -4.12
C VAL A 21 32.58 0.61 -5.51
N ALA A 22 31.64 1.49 -5.87
CA ALA A 22 31.61 2.13 -7.18
C ALA A 22 32.86 3.00 -7.47
N SER A 23 33.42 3.62 -6.44
CA SER A 23 34.63 4.46 -6.55
C SER A 23 35.94 3.67 -6.37
N ASN A 24 35.89 2.34 -6.21
CA ASN A 24 37.05 1.48 -5.95
C ASN A 24 37.91 1.97 -4.76
N ILE A 25 37.27 2.55 -3.74
CA ILE A 25 37.94 2.98 -2.52
C ILE A 25 38.07 1.77 -1.60
N ASP A 26 39.25 1.55 -1.03
CA ASP A 26 39.43 0.48 -0.04
C ASP A 26 38.60 0.78 1.22
N GLU A 27 37.66 -0.10 1.56
CA GLU A 27 36.77 0.03 2.73
C GLU A 27 37.55 0.26 4.04
N LYS A 28 38.79 -0.24 4.12
CA LYS A 28 39.68 -0.01 5.28
C LYS A 28 39.97 1.46 5.52
N THR A 29 39.96 2.29 4.48
CA THR A 29 40.21 3.73 4.60
C THR A 29 39.07 4.48 5.29
N LEU A 30 37.84 3.93 5.27
CA LEU A 30 36.70 4.48 6.01
C LEU A 30 36.71 4.09 7.49
N LYS A 31 37.38 3.00 7.84
CA LYS A 31 37.41 2.49 9.22
C LYS A 31 38.44 3.25 10.04
N ARG A 32 37.99 4.02 11.02
CA ARG A 32 38.87 4.61 12.05
C ARG A 32 39.20 3.57 13.12
N GLU A 33 40.47 3.41 13.45
CA GLU A 33 40.89 2.54 14.54
C GLU A 33 40.32 3.02 15.88
N GLY A 34 39.91 2.09 16.73
CA GLY A 34 39.32 2.38 18.04
C GLY A 34 37.83 2.76 18.03
N VAL A 35 37.18 2.86 16.86
CA VAL A 35 35.74 3.14 16.74
C VAL A 35 35.01 1.87 16.26
N CYS A 36 33.93 1.50 16.96
CA CYS A 36 33.04 0.41 16.55
C CYS A 36 31.73 0.95 16.00
N ALA A 37 31.11 0.19 15.09
CA ALA A 37 29.72 0.45 14.71
C ALA A 37 28.81 0.18 15.91
N ALA A 38 27.88 1.09 16.17
CA ALA A 38 26.85 0.85 17.17
C ALA A 38 25.97 -0.32 16.71
N SER A 39 25.80 -1.33 17.57
CA SER A 39 24.92 -2.45 17.33
C SER A 39 24.03 -2.67 18.54
N LEU A 40 22.74 -2.88 18.32
CA LEU A 40 21.79 -3.27 19.35
C LEU A 40 21.31 -4.70 19.07
N PRO A 41 21.28 -5.61 20.06
CA PRO A 41 20.77 -6.97 19.88
C PRO A 41 19.34 -7.01 19.33
N THR A 42 18.53 -6.00 19.64
CA THR A 42 17.14 -5.87 19.15
C THR A 42 17.07 -5.68 17.64
N THR A 43 17.88 -4.80 17.05
CA THR A 43 17.88 -4.57 15.60
C THR A 43 18.40 -5.79 14.85
N MET A 44 19.40 -6.49 15.41
CA MET A 44 19.90 -7.75 14.84
C MET A 44 18.82 -8.84 14.88
N GLY A 45 18.10 -8.98 16.00
CA GLY A 45 17.02 -9.96 16.14
C GLY A 45 15.87 -9.73 15.15
N ILE A 46 15.44 -8.47 14.99
CA ILE A 46 14.37 -8.11 14.05
C ILE A 46 14.77 -8.41 12.60
N VAL A 47 15.98 -8.00 12.19
CA VAL A 47 16.45 -8.25 10.82
C VAL A 47 16.63 -9.75 10.55
N ALA A 48 17.11 -10.53 11.52
CA ALA A 48 17.21 -11.98 11.41
C ALA A 48 15.82 -12.65 11.32
N GLY A 49 14.84 -12.16 12.08
CA GLY A 49 13.45 -12.60 11.99
C GLY A 49 12.86 -12.37 10.60
N PHE A 50 13.04 -11.17 10.05
CA PHE A 50 12.60 -10.85 8.69
C PHE A 50 13.25 -11.73 7.64
N LEU A 51 14.56 -11.95 7.73
CA LEU A 51 15.29 -12.81 6.81
C LEU A 51 14.74 -14.23 6.82
N THR A 52 14.59 -14.81 8.00
CA THR A 52 14.08 -16.18 8.18
C THR A 52 12.65 -16.30 7.70
N GLN A 53 11.79 -15.35 8.03
CA GLN A 53 10.40 -15.34 7.57
C GLN A 53 10.30 -15.24 6.05
N ASN A 54 11.14 -14.42 5.41
CA ASN A 54 11.16 -14.32 3.95
C ASN A 54 11.66 -15.61 3.29
N ALA A 55 12.67 -16.27 3.88
CA ALA A 55 13.15 -17.56 3.42
C ALA A 55 12.07 -18.65 3.54
N LEU A 56 11.32 -18.69 4.65
CA LEU A 56 10.22 -19.64 4.82
C LEU A 56 9.10 -19.40 3.81
N LYS A 57 8.64 -18.15 3.64
CA LYS A 57 7.63 -17.79 2.63
C LYS A 57 8.04 -18.26 1.23
N TYR A 58 9.30 -18.06 0.86
CA TYR A 58 9.84 -18.49 -0.44
C TYR A 58 9.91 -20.01 -0.59
N LEU A 59 10.47 -20.72 0.40
CA LEU A 59 10.69 -22.16 0.30
C LEU A 59 9.38 -22.96 0.40
N LEU A 60 8.45 -22.52 1.23
CA LEU A 60 7.19 -23.21 1.51
C LEU A 60 6.02 -22.67 0.68
N LYS A 61 6.26 -21.68 -0.19
CA LYS A 61 5.27 -21.10 -1.11
C LYS A 61 3.97 -20.64 -0.42
N PHE A 62 4.11 -19.91 0.68
CA PHE A 62 2.96 -19.30 1.38
C PHE A 62 3.18 -17.81 1.60
N GLY A 63 2.07 -17.07 1.61
CA GLY A 63 2.09 -15.61 1.72
C GLY A 63 2.90 -14.94 0.60
N THR A 64 3.23 -13.66 0.79
CA THR A 64 3.94 -12.87 -0.23
C THR A 64 5.40 -12.67 0.15
N THR A 65 6.32 -13.10 -0.69
CA THR A 65 7.77 -12.85 -0.53
C THR A 65 8.11 -11.39 -0.80
N SER A 66 9.00 -10.81 0.00
CA SER A 66 9.43 -9.42 -0.13
C SER A 66 10.80 -9.35 -0.82
N ASN A 67 10.87 -8.64 -1.95
CA ASN A 67 12.12 -8.42 -2.69
C ASN A 67 13.09 -7.51 -1.94
N TYR A 68 12.56 -6.47 -1.29
CA TYR A 68 13.29 -5.64 -0.35
C TYR A 68 12.36 -5.28 0.82
N LEU A 69 12.89 -5.38 2.03
CA LEU A 69 12.22 -4.92 3.25
C LEU A 69 13.19 -4.13 4.11
N GLY A 70 12.92 -2.84 4.23
CA GLY A 70 13.63 -1.92 5.10
C GLY A 70 13.12 -2.00 6.54
N TYR A 71 13.97 -1.57 7.47
CA TYR A 71 13.57 -1.37 8.87
C TYR A 71 14.20 -0.08 9.37
N ASN A 72 13.37 0.89 9.72
CA ASN A 72 13.76 2.12 10.41
C ASN A 72 13.22 2.07 11.84
N ALA A 73 14.10 1.77 12.79
CA ALA A 73 13.77 1.63 14.20
C ALA A 73 13.35 2.94 14.88
N MET A 74 13.66 4.10 14.31
CA MET A 74 13.34 5.40 14.92
C MET A 74 11.88 5.82 14.69
N GLN A 75 11.28 5.32 13.62
CA GLN A 75 9.92 5.69 13.19
C GLN A 75 9.00 4.47 13.04
N ASP A 76 9.48 3.29 13.47
CA ASP A 76 8.82 2.00 13.27
C ASP A 76 8.29 1.82 11.84
N PHE A 77 9.13 2.19 10.88
CA PHE A 77 8.77 2.22 9.47
C PHE A 77 9.43 1.07 8.70
N PHE A 78 8.61 0.36 7.91
CA PHE A 78 8.98 -0.86 7.20
C PHE A 78 8.73 -0.73 5.69
N PRO A 79 9.56 0.02 4.95
CA PRO A 79 9.37 0.22 3.52
C PRO A 79 9.62 -1.08 2.75
N THR A 80 8.70 -1.41 1.84
CA THR A 80 8.89 -2.48 0.87
C THR A 80 9.11 -1.88 -0.51
N MET A 81 9.98 -2.49 -1.30
CA MET A 81 10.22 -2.09 -2.69
C MET A 81 10.71 -3.29 -3.51
N THR A 82 10.69 -3.15 -4.84
CA THR A 82 11.29 -4.12 -5.76
C THR A 82 12.36 -3.41 -6.57
N LEU A 83 13.62 -3.79 -6.33
CA LEU A 83 14.75 -3.28 -7.08
C LEU A 83 14.91 -4.08 -8.38
N ARG A 84 14.83 -3.40 -9.53
CA ARG A 84 14.99 -4.01 -10.85
C ARG A 84 16.47 -4.12 -11.24
N PRO A 85 16.87 -5.15 -12.02
CA PRO A 85 18.23 -5.27 -12.54
C PRO A 85 18.64 -4.05 -13.37
N ASN A 86 19.93 -3.69 -13.30
CA ASN A 86 20.53 -2.69 -14.18
C ASN A 86 20.95 -3.36 -15.50
N PRO A 87 20.43 -2.92 -16.67
CA PRO A 87 20.83 -3.46 -17.98
C PRO A 87 22.33 -3.31 -18.25
N ASN A 88 22.94 -2.28 -17.68
CA ASN A 88 24.35 -1.94 -17.82
C ASN A 88 25.16 -2.33 -16.56
N CYS A 89 24.72 -3.34 -15.80
CA CYS A 89 25.45 -3.83 -14.65
C CYS A 89 26.90 -4.19 -15.02
N GLU A 90 27.85 -3.89 -14.14
CA GLU A 90 29.27 -4.19 -14.34
C GLU A 90 29.55 -5.70 -14.42
N ASP A 91 28.73 -6.50 -13.72
CA ASP A 91 28.80 -7.96 -13.76
C ASP A 91 28.22 -8.53 -15.07
N SER A 92 29.08 -9.19 -15.84
CA SER A 92 28.72 -9.84 -17.09
C SER A 92 27.72 -10.98 -16.91
N PHE A 93 27.81 -11.74 -15.82
CA PHE A 93 26.87 -12.81 -15.52
C PHE A 93 25.50 -12.26 -15.18
N CYS A 94 25.42 -11.12 -14.49
CA CYS A 94 24.15 -10.46 -14.23
C CYS A 94 23.43 -10.12 -15.55
N ARG A 95 24.14 -9.52 -16.52
CA ARG A 95 23.57 -9.20 -17.85
C ARG A 95 23.15 -10.45 -18.62
N GLN A 96 23.92 -11.53 -18.53
CA GLN A 96 23.56 -12.82 -19.13
C GLN A 96 22.26 -13.39 -18.54
N ARG A 97 22.14 -13.40 -17.20
CA ARG A 97 20.93 -13.90 -16.52
C ARG A 97 19.70 -13.05 -16.80
N GLN A 98 19.87 -11.74 -16.99
CA GLN A 98 18.78 -10.86 -17.43
C GLN A 98 18.24 -11.25 -18.81
N GLN A 99 19.13 -11.63 -19.75
CA GLN A 99 18.72 -12.08 -21.07
C GLN A 99 17.99 -13.44 -21.01
N GLU A 100 18.49 -14.36 -20.20
CA GLU A 100 17.83 -15.66 -19.96
C GLU A 100 16.43 -15.47 -19.36
N PHE A 101 16.31 -14.59 -18.35
CA PHE A 101 15.03 -14.28 -17.73
C PHE A 101 14.05 -13.63 -18.70
N ALA A 102 14.52 -12.69 -19.54
CA ALA A 102 13.69 -12.05 -20.56
C ALA A 102 13.22 -13.02 -21.66
N ALA A 103 14.00 -14.05 -21.97
CA ALA A 103 13.62 -15.10 -22.92
C ALA A 103 12.67 -16.14 -22.31
N THR A 104 12.58 -16.21 -20.98
CA THR A 104 11.71 -17.17 -20.29
C THR A 104 10.27 -16.62 -20.32
N PRO A 105 9.29 -17.40 -20.79
CA PRO A 105 7.88 -17.00 -20.74
C PRO A 105 7.49 -16.73 -19.29
N LYS A 106 6.83 -15.61 -19.02
CA LYS A 106 6.27 -15.34 -17.69
C LYS A 106 5.14 -16.33 -17.48
N GLU A 107 5.36 -17.31 -16.61
CA GLU A 107 4.25 -18.09 -16.06
C GLU A 107 3.41 -17.13 -15.21
N GLU A 108 2.20 -16.85 -15.67
CA GLU A 108 1.19 -16.20 -14.84
C GLU A 108 0.83 -17.20 -13.74
N VAL A 109 1.42 -17.00 -12.55
CA VAL A 109 0.94 -17.69 -11.35
C VAL A 109 -0.42 -17.05 -11.01
N THR A 110 -1.47 -17.51 -11.67
CA THR A 110 -2.85 -17.32 -11.23
C THR A 110 -2.99 -18.06 -9.91
N HIS A 111 -2.78 -17.35 -8.82
CA HIS A 111 -3.27 -17.79 -7.53
C HIS A 111 -4.79 -17.68 -7.61
N GLU A 112 -5.46 -18.77 -7.98
CA GLU A 112 -6.91 -18.91 -7.81
C GLU A 112 -7.17 -18.98 -6.31
N THR A 113 -7.16 -17.83 -5.63
CA THR A 113 -7.89 -17.68 -4.39
C THR A 113 -9.35 -17.65 -4.78
N VAL A 114 -9.99 -18.82 -4.70
CA VAL A 114 -11.44 -18.87 -4.58
C VAL A 114 -11.77 -18.03 -3.35
N GLU A 115 -12.29 -16.83 -3.56
CA GLU A 115 -12.84 -16.01 -2.49
C GLU A 115 -14.14 -16.66 -2.03
N GLU A 116 -14.03 -17.74 -1.26
CA GLU A 116 -15.11 -18.14 -0.38
C GLU A 116 -15.20 -17.04 0.66
N GLY A 117 -16.21 -16.17 0.50
CA GLY A 117 -16.50 -15.12 1.48
C GLY A 117 -16.64 -15.73 2.89
N PRO A 118 -16.45 -14.91 3.95
CA PRO A 118 -16.50 -15.41 5.31
C PRO A 118 -17.86 -16.08 5.59
N ILE A 119 -17.84 -17.37 5.87
CA ILE A 119 -19.03 -18.11 6.29
C ILE A 119 -19.26 -17.80 7.77
N HIS A 120 -20.37 -17.14 8.08
CA HIS A 120 -20.79 -16.87 9.45
C HIS A 120 -21.59 -18.07 9.99
N GLU A 121 -21.15 -18.66 11.11
CA GLU A 121 -21.87 -19.78 11.75
C GLU A 121 -23.28 -19.37 12.18
N ASP A 122 -23.44 -18.15 12.69
CA ASP A 122 -24.70 -17.54 13.08
C ASP A 122 -24.81 -16.10 12.53
N ASN A 123 -26.02 -15.70 12.11
CA ASN A 123 -26.34 -14.32 11.71
C ASN A 123 -27.73 -13.91 12.22
N ASP A 124 -27.95 -14.07 13.53
CA ASP A 124 -29.24 -13.77 14.20
C ASP A 124 -29.69 -12.31 14.05
N TRP A 125 -28.75 -11.42 13.75
CA TRP A 125 -28.96 -9.98 13.65
C TRP A 125 -29.13 -9.48 12.21
N GLY A 126 -29.17 -10.38 11.23
CA GLY A 126 -29.41 -10.04 9.82
C GLY A 126 -28.35 -9.11 9.21
N ILE A 127 -27.11 -9.19 9.68
CA ILE A 127 -26.01 -8.35 9.21
C ILE A 127 -25.71 -8.73 7.75
N SER A 128 -25.73 -7.76 6.85
CA SER A 128 -25.40 -7.91 5.44
C SER A 128 -24.19 -7.05 5.09
N LEU A 129 -23.35 -7.56 4.18
CA LEU A 129 -22.29 -6.77 3.57
C LEU A 129 -22.93 -5.87 2.53
N VAL A 130 -22.84 -4.55 2.71
CA VAL A 130 -23.30 -3.55 1.74
C VAL A 130 -22.08 -3.00 1.03
N ASP A 131 -22.06 -3.05 -0.30
CA ASP A 131 -21.00 -2.46 -1.10
C ASP A 131 -21.13 -0.93 -1.07
N GLU A 132 -20.03 -0.22 -0.87
CA GLU A 132 -20.01 1.26 -0.73
C GLU A 132 -20.48 2.01 -1.99
N ASP A 133 -20.60 1.32 -3.13
CA ASP A 133 -20.93 1.90 -4.46
C ASP A 133 -22.37 1.64 -4.91
N ASP A 134 -23.16 0.86 -4.15
CA ASP A 134 -24.57 0.65 -4.49
C ASP A 134 -25.39 1.86 -4.01
N GLY A 135 -25.68 2.77 -4.96
CA GLY A 135 -26.69 3.82 -4.84
C GLY A 135 -28.12 3.27 -4.81
N GLY A 136 -28.35 2.15 -4.12
CA GLY A 136 -29.63 1.48 -4.00
C GLY A 136 -30.61 2.26 -3.13
N GLU A 137 -31.84 2.38 -3.62
CA GLU A 137 -32.97 2.98 -2.90
C GLU A 137 -33.17 2.24 -1.56
N GLU A 138 -33.01 2.95 -0.44
CA GLU A 138 -33.21 2.40 0.90
C GLU A 138 -34.70 2.11 1.15
N GLU A 139 -35.16 0.92 0.77
CA GLU A 139 -36.42 0.39 1.27
C GLU A 139 -36.30 0.05 2.77
N ALA A 140 -37.36 0.31 3.54
CA ALA A 140 -37.40 0.12 4.99
C ALA A 140 -37.07 -1.33 5.37
N ALA A 141 -35.82 -1.57 5.77
CA ALA A 141 -35.31 -2.91 5.99
C ALA A 141 -35.80 -3.47 7.34
N GLU A 142 -36.34 -4.70 7.30
CA GLU A 142 -36.62 -5.49 8.49
C GLU A 142 -35.30 -6.17 8.92
N VAL A 143 -34.63 -5.58 9.91
CA VAL A 143 -33.24 -5.92 10.29
C VAL A 143 -33.14 -7.26 11.01
N CYS A 144 -34.10 -7.57 11.89
CA CYS A 144 -34.25 -8.86 12.55
C CYS A 144 -35.65 -9.01 13.17
N ALA A 145 -35.98 -10.20 13.66
CA ALA A 145 -37.29 -10.50 14.25
C ALA A 145 -37.62 -9.54 15.42
N GLY A 146 -38.52 -8.58 15.17
CA GLY A 146 -39.00 -7.62 16.16
C GLY A 146 -38.32 -6.23 16.13
N VAL A 147 -37.40 -5.97 15.20
CA VAL A 147 -36.73 -4.67 15.04
C VAL A 147 -37.02 -4.10 13.65
N LYS A 148 -37.50 -2.85 13.59
CA LYS A 148 -37.79 -2.13 12.34
C LYS A 148 -36.99 -0.84 12.26
N GLN A 149 -36.52 -0.49 11.07
CA GLN A 149 -35.86 0.78 10.79
C GLN A 149 -36.84 1.95 11.03
N ALA A 150 -36.43 2.93 11.85
CA ALA A 150 -37.29 4.05 12.26
C ALA A 150 -37.14 5.29 11.37
N TYR A 151 -35.95 5.56 10.87
CA TYR A 151 -35.64 6.67 9.97
C TYR A 151 -34.30 6.43 9.27
N SER A 152 -34.11 7.00 8.08
CA SER A 152 -32.80 7.11 7.42
C SER A 152 -32.33 8.55 7.38
N VAL A 153 -31.01 8.74 7.37
CA VAL A 153 -30.39 10.05 7.17
C VAL A 153 -30.22 10.24 5.67
N PRO A 154 -30.76 11.31 5.06
CA PRO A 154 -30.57 11.57 3.63
C PRO A 154 -29.07 11.65 3.31
N LYS A 155 -28.64 10.94 2.27
CA LYS A 155 -27.25 11.00 1.78
C LYS A 155 -26.92 12.47 1.48
N PRO A 156 -25.83 13.05 2.04
CA PRO A 156 -25.41 14.38 1.62
C PRO A 156 -25.12 14.31 0.12
N ALA A 157 -25.81 15.15 -0.66
CA ALA A 157 -25.48 15.31 -2.07
C ALA A 157 -24.00 15.67 -2.17
N ASP A 158 -23.28 15.02 -3.09
CA ASP A 158 -21.88 15.31 -3.36
C ASP A 158 -21.63 16.82 -3.32
N GLU A 159 -20.87 17.27 -2.31
CA GLU A 159 -20.32 18.62 -2.29
C GLU A 159 -19.21 18.66 -3.35
N SER A 160 -19.59 18.73 -4.62
CA SER A 160 -18.78 19.46 -5.58
C SER A 160 -18.79 20.92 -5.12
N GLU A 161 -17.61 21.43 -4.75
CA GLU A 161 -17.36 22.82 -4.38
C GLU A 161 -18.14 23.81 -5.27
N ALA A 162 -19.27 24.32 -4.77
CA ALA A 162 -19.94 25.48 -5.33
C ALA A 162 -20.64 26.21 -4.18
N GLY A 163 -20.10 27.38 -3.84
CA GLY A 163 -20.55 28.20 -2.73
C GLY A 163 -22.06 28.44 -2.73
N VAL A 164 -22.62 28.47 -1.53
CA VAL A 164 -24.01 28.83 -1.23
C VAL A 164 -24.38 30.12 -1.97
N VAL A 165 -25.17 30.01 -3.05
CA VAL A 165 -25.88 31.15 -3.64
C VAL A 165 -27.28 31.15 -3.04
N VAL A 166 -27.53 32.13 -2.18
CA VAL A 166 -28.88 32.46 -1.68
C VAL A 166 -29.77 32.72 -2.89
N GLY A 167 -30.89 31.98 -2.99
CA GLY A 167 -31.85 32.12 -4.08
C GLY A 167 -32.31 33.56 -4.23
N ASP A 168 -32.12 34.10 -5.44
CA ASP A 168 -32.59 35.41 -5.85
C ASP A 168 -34.12 35.47 -5.72
N SER A 169 -34.62 36.26 -4.76
CA SER A 169 -36.04 36.38 -4.47
C SER A 169 -36.75 37.32 -5.44
N GLY A 170 -36.32 37.36 -6.70
CA GLY A 170 -37.00 37.92 -7.88
C GLY A 170 -37.41 39.40 -7.82
N LYS A 171 -37.18 40.08 -6.71
CA LYS A 171 -37.53 41.47 -6.46
C LYS A 171 -36.30 42.33 -6.65
N SER A 172 -36.40 43.32 -7.51
CA SER A 172 -35.29 44.24 -7.72
C SER A 172 -35.07 45.10 -6.47
N LEU A 173 -33.81 45.45 -6.18
CA LEU A 173 -33.44 46.29 -5.03
C LEU A 173 -34.23 47.61 -4.98
N ALA A 174 -34.62 48.13 -6.15
CA ALA A 174 -35.42 49.34 -6.28
C ALA A 174 -36.85 49.17 -5.75
N GLU A 175 -37.47 48.01 -5.93
CA GLU A 175 -38.82 47.70 -5.42
C GLU A 175 -38.82 47.58 -3.89
N LEU A 176 -37.79 46.95 -3.32
CA LEU A 176 -37.61 46.84 -1.86
C LEU A 176 -37.43 48.20 -1.18
N MET A 177 -36.69 49.14 -1.81
CA MET A 177 -36.55 50.50 -1.30
C MET A 177 -37.83 51.33 -1.40
N ALA A 178 -38.68 51.07 -2.40
CA ALA A 178 -39.97 51.73 -2.51
C ALA A 178 -40.95 51.25 -1.43
N GLU A 179 -40.95 49.94 -1.14
CA GLU A 179 -41.80 49.32 -0.12
C GLU A 179 -41.46 49.86 1.29
N LEU A 180 -40.16 49.97 1.62
CA LEU A 180 -39.66 50.54 2.87
C LEU A 180 -39.94 52.04 3.03
N LYS A 181 -40.12 52.78 1.94
CA LYS A 181 -40.43 54.21 1.96
C LYS A 181 -41.93 54.50 2.02
N SER A 182 -42.75 53.47 1.80
CA SER A 182 -44.23 53.53 1.89
C SER A 182 -44.78 53.13 3.26
N MET A 183 -43.91 52.61 4.14
CA MET A 183 -44.14 52.52 5.59
C MET A 183 -43.70 53.80 6.29
#